data_AF-A0A258XAJ2-F1
#
_entry.id   AF-A0A258XAJ2-F1
#
_cell.length_a   1.000
_cell.length_b   1.000
_cell.length_c   1.000
_cell.angle_alpha   90.00
_cell.angle_beta   90.00
_cell.angle_gamma   90.00
#
_symmetry.space_group_name_H-M   'P 1'
#
loop_
_entity.id
_entity.type
_entity.pdbx_description
1 polymer ?
#
loop_
_entity_poly.entity_id
_entity_poly.type
_entity_poly.pdbx_seq_one_letter_code
_entity_poly.pdbx_strand_id
1 'polypeptide(L)'
;MMDTLFWKDYFDNLGQALKRLSDVMRHPDLDKNDFMQDAGIRRFGFVIELFWKALKKILNYEKVESTTPRDVLAKSFQYKLIDDEAVWLKLLDDRNNITHVYRQEDAQRVFKNIKDYLPVLEKTYEALKKNYNL
;
A
#
# COMPACT_ATOMS: atom_id res chain seq x y z
N MET A 1 1.83 5.23 -26.48
CA MET A 1 0.35 5.16 -26.39
C MET A 1 -0.15 3.82 -25.83
N MET A 2 0.46 2.66 -26.13
CA MET A 2 0.07 1.37 -25.54
C MET A 2 0.50 1.22 -24.06
N ASP A 3 1.70 1.70 -23.70
CA ASP A 3 2.23 1.61 -22.32
C ASP A 3 1.41 2.42 -21.29
N THR A 4 0.90 3.58 -21.68
CA THR A 4 0.07 4.45 -20.82
C THR A 4 -1.28 3.82 -20.47
N LEU A 5 -1.83 2.96 -21.35
CA LEU A 5 -3.11 2.29 -21.11
C LEU A 5 -2.96 1.16 -20.08
N PHE A 6 -1.87 0.39 -20.14
CA PHE A 6 -1.63 -0.75 -19.27
C PHE A 6 -1.41 -0.38 -17.78
N TRP A 7 -1.00 0.86 -17.53
CA TRP A 7 -0.69 1.34 -16.19
C TRP A 7 -1.89 1.94 -15.50
N LYS A 8 -2.81 2.52 -16.29
CA LYS A 8 -4.05 3.10 -15.80
C LYS A 8 -4.92 2.06 -15.11
N ASP A 9 -5.17 0.91 -15.77
CA ASP A 9 -5.94 -0.18 -15.17
C ASP A 9 -5.30 -0.69 -13.87
N TYR A 10 -3.96 -0.71 -13.80
CA TYR A 10 -3.25 -1.12 -12.60
C TYR A 10 -3.45 -0.13 -11.44
N PHE A 11 -3.40 1.16 -11.75
CA PHE A 11 -3.58 2.24 -10.79
C PHE A 11 -5.05 2.39 -10.36
N ASP A 12 -6.00 2.11 -11.24
CA ASP A 12 -7.43 2.03 -10.93
C ASP A 12 -7.72 0.86 -9.99
N ASN A 13 -7.10 -0.31 -10.22
CA ASN A 13 -7.19 -1.44 -9.31
C ASN A 13 -6.60 -1.13 -7.93
N LEU A 14 -5.46 -0.43 -7.87
CA LEU A 14 -4.88 0.06 -6.62
C LEU A 14 -5.84 1.02 -5.90
N GLY A 15 -6.41 1.99 -6.61
CA GLY A 15 -7.38 2.94 -6.05
C GLY A 15 -8.62 2.26 -5.49
N GLN A 16 -9.17 1.28 -6.21
CA GLN A 16 -10.30 0.48 -5.73
C GLN A 16 -9.95 -0.35 -4.48
N ALA A 17 -8.77 -0.96 -4.44
CA ALA A 17 -8.31 -1.71 -3.28
C ALA A 17 -8.12 -0.80 -2.06
N LEU A 18 -7.52 0.38 -2.26
CA LEU A 18 -7.30 1.39 -1.23
C LEU A 18 -8.62 1.93 -0.70
N LYS A 19 -9.58 2.24 -1.58
CA LYS A 19 -10.93 2.64 -1.17
C LYS A 19 -11.57 1.59 -0.27
N ARG A 20 -11.51 0.31 -0.66
CA ARG A 20 -12.08 -0.79 0.14
C ARG A 20 -11.38 -0.95 1.50
N LEU A 21 -10.08 -0.70 1.58
CA LEU A 21 -9.38 -0.64 2.87
C LEU A 21 -9.90 0.52 3.72
N SER A 22 -9.98 1.71 3.14
CA SER A 22 -10.56 2.91 3.77
C SER A 22 -11.97 2.65 4.32
N ASP A 23 -12.85 2.06 3.50
CA ASP A 23 -14.25 1.80 3.87
C ASP A 23 -14.33 0.89 5.12
N VAL A 24 -13.45 -0.11 5.23
CA VAL A 24 -13.37 -0.96 6.43
C VAL A 24 -12.77 -0.20 7.60
N MET A 25 -11.64 0.47 7.40
CA MET A 25 -10.89 1.15 8.47
C MET A 25 -11.62 2.37 9.06
N ARG A 26 -12.65 2.87 8.36
CA ARG A 26 -13.51 3.97 8.81
C ARG A 26 -14.91 3.52 9.25
N HIS A 27 -15.16 2.21 9.28
CA HIS A 27 -16.45 1.70 9.72
C HIS A 27 -16.67 1.95 11.23
N PRO A 28 -17.86 2.40 11.67
CA PRO A 28 -18.12 2.73 13.08
C PRO A 28 -17.88 1.58 14.06
N ASP A 29 -18.15 0.35 13.63
CA ASP A 29 -18.02 -0.86 14.47
C ASP A 29 -16.65 -1.56 14.36
N LEU A 30 -15.69 -0.99 13.64
CA LEU A 30 -14.40 -1.62 13.36
C LEU A 30 -13.70 -2.11 14.64
N ASP A 31 -13.61 -1.25 15.66
CA ASP A 31 -12.90 -1.55 16.90
C ASP A 31 -13.63 -2.55 17.80
N LYS A 32 -14.88 -2.91 17.47
CA LYS A 32 -15.73 -3.83 18.25
C LYS A 32 -15.95 -5.16 17.54
N ASN A 33 -15.41 -5.34 16.34
CA ASN A 33 -15.69 -6.48 15.49
C ASN A 33 -14.40 -7.08 14.92
N ASP A 34 -13.99 -8.22 15.48
CA ASP A 34 -12.76 -8.92 15.08
C ASP A 34 -12.77 -9.34 13.60
N PHE A 35 -13.92 -9.72 13.05
CA PHE A 35 -14.04 -10.04 11.61
C PHE A 35 -13.76 -8.83 10.72
N MET A 36 -14.10 -7.62 11.18
CA MET A 36 -13.78 -6.39 10.45
C MET A 36 -12.30 -6.02 10.57
N GLN A 37 -11.69 -6.25 11.73
CA GLN A 37 -10.25 -6.06 11.91
C GLN A 37 -9.46 -7.00 10.99
N ASP A 38 -9.85 -8.28 10.93
CA ASP A 38 -9.26 -9.28 10.02
C ASP A 38 -9.44 -8.87 8.55
N ALA A 39 -10.62 -8.38 8.18
CA ALA A 39 -10.85 -7.84 6.85
C ALA A 39 -9.93 -6.64 6.55
N GLY A 40 -9.70 -5.76 7.53
CA GLY A 40 -8.78 -4.64 7.45
C GLY A 40 -7.34 -5.10 7.19
N ILE A 41 -6.84 -6.04 8.00
CA ILE A 41 -5.50 -6.63 7.84
C ILE A 41 -5.33 -7.27 6.47
N ARG A 42 -6.30 -8.08 6.03
CA ARG A 42 -6.26 -8.72 4.72
C ARG A 42 -6.25 -7.72 3.57
N ARG A 43 -7.09 -6.68 3.65
CA ARG A 43 -7.13 -5.61 2.63
C ARG A 43 -5.83 -4.82 2.61
N PHE A 44 -5.26 -4.52 3.77
CA PHE A 44 -3.95 -3.86 3.87
C PHE A 44 -2.86 -4.66 3.14
N GLY A 45 -2.80 -5.98 3.36
CA GLY A 45 -1.86 -6.85 2.64
C GLY A 45 -1.98 -6.74 1.11
N PHE A 46 -3.21 -6.70 0.58
CA PHE A 46 -3.46 -6.49 -0.85
C PHE A 46 -3.07 -5.10 -1.34
N VAL A 47 -3.38 -4.05 -0.57
CA VAL A 47 -3.05 -2.66 -0.93
C VAL A 47 -1.54 -2.48 -1.04
N ILE A 48 -0.76 -2.97 -0.07
CA ILE A 48 0.71 -2.89 -0.12
C ILE A 48 1.27 -3.68 -1.29
N GLU A 49 0.73 -4.87 -1.59
CA GLU A 49 1.12 -5.67 -2.75
C GLU A 49 0.93 -4.92 -4.08
N LEU A 50 -0.19 -4.21 -4.23
CA LEU A 50 -0.46 -3.40 -5.41
C LEU A 50 0.42 -2.15 -5.44
N PHE A 51 0.67 -1.51 -4.31
CA PHE A 51 1.51 -0.31 -4.22
C PHE A 51 2.93 -0.56 -4.71
N TRP A 52 3.63 -1.56 -4.18
CA TRP A 52 5.02 -1.79 -4.58
C TRP A 52 5.10 -2.20 -6.06
N LYS A 53 4.09 -2.89 -6.60
CA LYS A 53 4.04 -3.19 -8.04
C LYS A 53 3.77 -1.95 -8.90
N ALA A 54 2.92 -1.03 -8.44
CA ALA A 54 2.68 0.24 -9.11
C ALA A 54 3.95 1.09 -9.13
N LEU A 55 4.62 1.23 -7.98
CA LEU A 55 5.90 1.92 -7.86
C LEU A 55 6.98 1.28 -8.75
N LYS A 56 7.08 -0.05 -8.77
CA LYS A 56 7.99 -0.78 -9.66
C LYS A 56 7.74 -0.47 -11.13
N LYS A 57 6.46 -0.40 -11.54
CA LYS A 57 6.12 0.03 -12.90
C LYS A 57 6.68 1.42 -13.13
N ILE A 58 6.31 2.41 -12.31
CA ILE A 58 6.78 3.80 -12.41
C ILE A 58 8.29 3.90 -12.57
N LEU A 59 9.05 3.27 -11.66
CA LEU A 59 10.52 3.22 -11.74
C LEU A 59 11.01 2.68 -13.10
N ASN A 60 10.40 1.61 -13.63
CA ASN A 60 10.79 1.07 -14.93
C ASN A 60 10.50 2.05 -16.11
N TYR A 61 9.47 2.89 -16.04
CA TYR A 61 9.24 3.93 -17.06
C TYR A 61 10.29 5.02 -16.99
N GLU A 62 10.69 5.40 -15.77
CA GLU A 62 11.81 6.31 -15.50
C GLU A 62 13.18 5.65 -15.77
N LYS A 63 13.21 4.42 -16.33
CA LYS A 63 14.42 3.63 -16.63
C LYS A 63 15.27 3.30 -15.39
N VAL A 64 14.64 3.24 -14.24
CA VAL A 64 15.23 2.83 -12.96
C VAL A 64 14.92 1.35 -12.71
N GLU A 65 15.93 0.50 -12.83
CA GLU A 65 15.76 -0.93 -12.54
C GLU A 65 15.46 -1.15 -11.06
N SER A 66 14.51 -2.02 -10.76
CA SER A 66 14.20 -2.44 -9.38
C SER A 66 13.70 -3.88 -9.34
N THR A 67 14.13 -4.64 -8.32
CA THR A 67 13.94 -6.10 -8.33
C THR A 67 12.95 -6.57 -7.26
N THR A 68 13.26 -6.32 -5.99
CA THR A 68 12.50 -6.78 -4.81
C THR A 68 11.58 -5.68 -4.26
N PRO A 69 10.54 -6.01 -3.47
CA PRO A 69 9.69 -4.99 -2.84
C PRO A 69 10.47 -3.96 -2.02
N ARG A 70 11.49 -4.40 -1.26
CA ARG A 70 12.33 -3.50 -0.47
C ARG A 70 13.19 -2.58 -1.36
N ASP A 71 13.78 -3.12 -2.42
CA ASP A 71 14.55 -2.33 -3.41
C ASP A 71 13.66 -1.31 -4.13
N VAL A 72 12.43 -1.70 -4.48
CA VAL A 72 11.44 -0.79 -5.08
C VAL A 72 11.12 0.37 -4.13
N LEU A 73 10.88 0.12 -2.85
CA LEU A 73 10.57 1.19 -1.89
C LEU A 73 11.77 2.12 -1.68
N ALA A 74 12.97 1.57 -1.51
CA ALA A 74 14.20 2.36 -1.35
C ALA A 74 14.41 3.30 -2.55
N LYS A 75 14.27 2.77 -3.78
CA LYS A 75 14.36 3.59 -5.00
C LYS A 75 13.20 4.57 -5.13
N SER A 76 11.99 4.19 -4.77
CA SER A 76 10.85 5.09 -4.78
C SER A 76 11.06 6.30 -3.88
N PHE A 77 11.72 6.12 -2.73
CA PHE A 77 12.11 7.22 -1.85
C PHE A 77 13.20 8.09 -2.48
N GLN A 78 14.28 7.48 -3.01
CA GLN A 78 15.36 8.20 -3.70
C GLN A 78 14.86 9.08 -4.86
N TYR A 79 13.88 8.58 -5.60
CA TYR A 79 13.26 9.28 -6.74
C TYR A 79 12.02 10.10 -6.35
N LYS A 80 11.77 10.32 -5.04
CA LYS A 80 10.71 11.19 -4.50
C LYS A 80 9.28 10.79 -4.93
N LEU A 81 9.06 9.49 -5.17
CA LEU A 81 7.73 8.91 -5.38
C LEU A 81 6.98 8.69 -4.06
N ILE A 82 7.74 8.58 -2.95
CA ILE A 82 7.24 8.45 -1.58
C ILE A 82 8.04 9.38 -0.65
N ASP A 83 7.42 9.84 0.44
CA ASP A 83 8.00 10.88 1.30
C ASP A 83 8.80 10.33 2.50
N ASP A 84 8.28 9.34 3.23
CA ASP A 84 8.86 8.85 4.49
C ASP A 84 9.28 7.38 4.36
N GLU A 85 10.57 7.16 4.07
CA GLU A 85 11.12 5.81 3.88
C GLU A 85 10.89 4.91 5.10
N ALA A 86 10.98 5.45 6.32
CA ALA A 86 10.85 4.65 7.54
C ALA A 86 9.43 4.11 7.70
N VAL A 87 8.41 4.92 7.43
CA VAL A 87 7.01 4.48 7.43
C VAL A 87 6.78 3.42 6.35
N TRP A 88 7.36 3.61 5.16
CA TRP A 88 7.21 2.67 4.04
C TRP A 88 7.93 1.33 4.27
N LEU A 89 9.08 1.34 4.95
CA LEU A 89 9.74 0.11 5.37
C LEU A 89 8.94 -0.62 6.45
N LYS A 90 8.40 0.11 7.43
CA LYS A 90 7.59 -0.47 8.51
C LYS A 90 6.30 -1.12 7.97
N LEU A 91 5.59 -0.48 7.03
CA LEU A 91 4.40 -1.08 6.42
C LEU A 91 4.73 -2.33 5.58
N LEU A 92 5.90 -2.37 4.93
CA LEU A 92 6.33 -3.54 4.18
C LEU A 92 6.63 -4.72 5.11
N ASP A 93 7.32 -4.45 6.22
CA ASP A 93 7.61 -5.44 7.24
C ASP A 93 6.32 -5.94 7.91
N ASP A 94 5.39 -5.05 8.27
CA ASP A 94 4.07 -5.45 8.78
C ASP A 94 3.31 -6.32 7.76
N ARG A 95 3.32 -5.96 6.47
CA ARG A 95 2.72 -6.78 5.41
C ARG A 95 3.36 -8.15 5.28
N ASN A 96 4.69 -8.25 5.38
CA ASN A 96 5.39 -9.53 5.32
C ASN A 96 5.07 -10.42 6.52
N ASN A 97 4.76 -9.81 7.66
CA ASN A 97 4.38 -10.53 8.86
C ASN A 97 2.94 -11.01 8.85
N ILE A 98 2.03 -10.46 8.03
CA ILE A 98 0.59 -10.85 7.96
C ILE A 98 0.42 -12.37 7.81
N THR A 99 1.23 -13.03 6.97
CA THR A 99 1.13 -14.49 6.75
C THR A 99 1.61 -15.33 7.94
N HIS A 100 2.32 -14.71 8.87
CA HIS A 100 2.80 -15.31 10.11
C HIS A 100 1.97 -14.86 11.33
N VAL A 101 0.93 -14.05 11.13
CA VAL A 101 -0.01 -13.65 12.17
C VAL A 101 -0.93 -14.82 12.50
N TYR A 102 -0.39 -15.80 13.23
CA TYR A 102 -1.17 -16.83 13.93
C TYR A 102 -1.41 -16.44 15.39
N ARG A 103 -0.70 -15.41 15.88
CA ARG A 103 -0.81 -14.90 17.26
C ARG A 103 -1.68 -13.64 17.27
N GLN A 104 -2.70 -13.64 18.12
CA GLN A 104 -3.66 -12.54 18.25
C GLN A 104 -3.01 -11.19 18.56
N GLU A 105 -1.92 -11.19 19.34
CA GLU A 105 -1.16 -9.98 19.69
C GLU A 105 -0.49 -9.32 18.47
N ASP A 106 0.05 -10.11 17.55
CA ASP A 106 0.65 -9.62 16.31
C ASP A 106 -0.42 -9.04 15.37
N ALA A 107 -1.60 -9.67 15.31
CA ALA A 107 -2.74 -9.19 14.54
C ALA A 107 -3.19 -7.81 15.00
N GLN A 108 -3.37 -7.66 16.32
CA GLN A 108 -3.78 -6.39 16.92
C GLN A 108 -2.73 -5.29 16.72
N ARG A 109 -1.44 -5.62 16.79
CA ARG A 109 -0.36 -4.66 16.51
C ARG A 109 -0.43 -4.15 15.07
N VAL A 110 -0.51 -5.07 14.10
CA VAL A 110 -0.62 -4.70 12.68
C VAL A 110 -1.88 -3.88 12.45
N PHE A 111 -3.03 -4.32 12.98
CA PHE A 111 -4.29 -3.60 12.87
C PHE A 111 -4.21 -2.15 13.37
N LYS A 112 -3.63 -1.95 14.56
CA LYS A 112 -3.42 -0.59 15.11
C LYS A 112 -2.57 0.26 14.18
N ASN A 113 -1.48 -0.28 13.66
CA ASN A 113 -0.59 0.43 12.75
C ASN A 113 -1.28 0.83 11.42
N ILE A 114 -2.24 0.04 10.92
CA ILE A 114 -2.95 0.36 9.67
C ILE A 114 -3.67 1.71 9.75
N LYS A 115 -4.15 2.11 10.94
CA LYS A 115 -4.78 3.43 11.14
C LYS A 115 -3.82 4.58 10.83
N ASP A 116 -2.55 4.42 11.16
CA ASP A 116 -1.49 5.39 10.89
C ASP A 116 -0.99 5.32 9.44
N TYR A 117 -1.04 4.13 8.84
CA TYR A 117 -0.62 3.94 7.44
C TYR A 117 -1.65 4.45 6.43
N LEU A 118 -2.95 4.36 6.72
CA LEU A 118 -4.00 4.69 5.77
C LEU A 118 -3.87 6.12 5.20
N PRO A 119 -3.66 7.18 6.00
CA PRO A 119 -3.47 8.53 5.47
C PRO A 119 -2.23 8.65 4.58
N VAL A 120 -1.14 7.93 4.89
CA VAL A 120 0.08 7.92 4.09
C VAL A 120 -0.18 7.27 2.73
N LEU A 121 -0.87 6.13 2.71
CA LEU A 121 -1.25 5.43 1.49
C LEU A 121 -2.15 6.29 0.60
N GLU A 122 -3.16 6.95 1.18
CA GLU A 122 -4.05 7.86 0.45
C GLU A 122 -3.32 9.07 -0.14
N LYS A 123 -2.48 9.72 0.68
CA LYS A 123 -1.67 10.86 0.21
C LYS A 123 -0.75 10.46 -0.94
N THR A 124 -0.05 9.33 -0.82
CA THR A 124 0.85 8.84 -1.87
C THR A 124 0.08 8.47 -3.14
N TYR A 125 -1.07 7.80 -3.02
CA TYR A 125 -1.90 7.46 -4.18
C TYR A 125 -2.29 8.72 -4.97
N GLU A 126 -2.82 9.75 -4.30
CA GLU A 126 -3.24 11.00 -4.94
C GLU A 126 -2.06 11.76 -5.55
N ALA A 127 -0.90 11.78 -4.87
CA ALA A 127 0.30 12.42 -5.40
C ALA A 127 0.78 11.75 -6.69
N LEU A 128 0.85 10.42 -6.71
CA LEU A 128 1.23 9.65 -7.90
C LEU A 128 0.22 9.82 -9.03
N LYS A 129 -1.09 9.78 -8.72
CA LYS A 129 -2.16 10.00 -9.69
C LYS A 129 -1.99 11.34 -10.42
N LYS A 130 -1.75 12.40 -9.65
CA LYS A 130 -1.55 13.76 -10.16
C LYS A 130 -0.27 13.87 -11.00
N ASN A 131 0.84 13.31 -10.51
CA ASN A 131 2.15 13.43 -11.15
C ASN A 131 2.24 12.68 -12.48
N TYR A 132 1.49 11.59 -12.62
CA TYR A 132 1.52 10.71 -13.80
C TYR A 132 0.26 10.80 -14.68
N ASN A 133 -0.65 11.75 -14.41
CA ASN A 133 -1.91 11.94 -15.13
C ASN A 133 -2.76 10.65 -15.27
N LEU A 134 -2.91 9.91 -14.17
CA LEU A 134 -3.61 8.62 -14.11
C LEU A 134 -5.11 8.78 -13.79
#